data_AF-A0A5C7LI40-F1
#
_entry.id   AF-A0A5C7LI40-F1
#
_cell.length_a   1.000
_cell.length_b   1.000
_cell.length_c   1.000
_cell.angle_alpha   90.00
_cell.angle_beta   90.00
_cell.angle_gamma   90.00
#
_symmetry.space_group_name_H-M   'P 1'
#
loop_
_entity.id
_entity.type
_entity.pdbx_description
1 polymer ?
#
loop_
_entity_poly.entity_id
_entity_poly.type
_entity_poly.pdbx_seq_one_letter_code
_entity_poly.pdbx_strand_id
1 'polypeptide(L)'
;MQFQELANFIWSVADLLRGDYKQADYGKVILPFTLLRRLDCVLDSTKQDVLDEYAKRKDSGVNLDIFLPRKSKQAFYNVSPFTVPGLLDDPNNVRQNLTAYIGDFSAEARDVFARFKFVERVAELDDKNLLFMLVQKFATIDLHPDAVPNETMGLVFEELIRKFAEASNETAGEHFTPREVIKLIVMCLFAGDGDALTKPGAVRSLYDPTAGTGGMLSVGQHVLADINPQARLVLFGQELNDESYAICKADMLIKGQDPKNIVRGNTLSADGFATEKFDYMLSNPPFGVDWKKAQDAVQAEHEKKGFAGRFGAGIPRISDGSLLFLMHLVSKMRSPAEGGSRIGIVLNGSPLFTGDAGSGESEIRRWLLENDMVETIIALPNDLFYNTGIATYVWLLDSDKRTDRKGKVQLIDATRMYAKIQKSLGKKRVTITDEQIAEIVKVYSEAQEDVSFTQEYKEPVKASSLPDEEDEAPRVVAKRFDNTFFGYRKVTIDRPIAAGKAVKAKPKKGEKAYDPDLRDTENVPLAEDMAEYMKREVLPPVPDAWVNETIKDEKDGKPGKVGYGINFNRYFYVYKPPRKPDVIAAEIRDMEKRFVELMKGVVV
;
A
#
# COMPACT_ATOMS: atom_id res chain seq x y z
N MET A 1 20.00 20.98 4.18
CA MET A 1 19.93 20.85 2.71
C MET A 1 18.54 20.36 2.36
N GLN A 2 17.85 20.92 1.37
CA GLN A 2 16.55 20.39 0.96
C GLN A 2 16.77 19.00 0.33
N PHE A 3 15.91 18.00 0.60
CA PHE A 3 16.18 16.62 0.16
C PHE A 3 16.40 16.50 -1.36
N GLN A 4 15.72 17.33 -2.16
CA GLN A 4 15.92 17.39 -3.61
C GLN A 4 17.32 17.84 -4.00
N GLU A 5 17.91 18.79 -3.29
CA GLU A 5 19.27 19.27 -3.59
C GLU A 5 20.29 18.15 -3.35
N LEU A 6 20.17 17.44 -2.24
CA LEU A 6 21.03 16.30 -1.93
C LEU A 6 20.84 15.15 -2.91
N ALA A 7 19.59 14.81 -3.25
CA ALA A 7 19.29 13.79 -4.25
C ALA A 7 19.82 14.18 -5.64
N ASN A 8 19.71 15.46 -6.03
CA ASN A 8 20.29 15.96 -7.30
C ASN A 8 21.81 15.93 -7.28
N PHE A 9 22.44 16.25 -6.15
CA PHE A 9 23.88 16.16 -6.00
C PHE A 9 24.36 14.70 -6.12
N ILE A 10 23.77 13.77 -5.38
CA ILE A 10 24.11 12.34 -5.46
C ILE A 10 23.83 11.82 -6.87
N TRP A 11 22.72 12.22 -7.49
CA TRP A 11 22.43 11.90 -8.89
C TRP A 11 23.51 12.40 -9.84
N SER A 12 24.06 13.61 -9.64
CA SER A 12 25.14 14.15 -10.49
C SER A 12 26.43 13.32 -10.41
N VAL A 13 26.64 12.56 -9.32
CA VAL A 13 27.76 11.60 -9.24
C VAL A 13 27.62 10.49 -10.29
N ALA A 14 26.38 10.14 -10.69
CA ALA A 14 26.12 9.17 -11.74
C ALA A 14 26.61 9.61 -13.12
N ASP A 15 26.86 10.91 -13.34
CA ASP A 15 27.42 11.39 -14.61
C ASP A 15 28.82 10.83 -14.87
N LEU A 16 29.57 10.43 -13.82
CA LEU A 16 30.85 9.72 -13.95
C LEU A 16 30.70 8.35 -14.63
N LEU A 17 29.51 7.76 -14.62
CA LEU A 17 29.23 6.44 -15.20
C LEU A 17 28.84 6.52 -16.69
N ARG A 18 28.73 7.73 -17.24
CA ARG A 18 28.26 7.96 -18.61
C ARG A 18 29.28 7.45 -19.62
N GLY A 19 28.83 6.56 -20.50
CA GLY A 19 29.65 5.92 -21.53
C GLY A 19 30.03 4.49 -21.15
N ASP A 20 30.33 4.24 -19.87
CA ASP A 20 30.76 2.92 -19.39
C ASP A 20 29.62 2.05 -18.84
N TYR A 21 28.50 2.66 -18.44
CA TYR A 21 27.31 1.97 -17.94
C TYR A 21 26.05 2.43 -18.67
N LYS A 22 25.08 1.51 -18.76
CA LYS A 22 23.70 1.87 -19.16
C LYS A 22 23.06 2.68 -18.04
N GLN A 23 22.23 3.66 -18.39
CA GLN A 23 21.53 4.49 -17.40
C GLN A 23 20.70 3.67 -16.42
N ALA A 24 20.09 2.57 -16.88
CA ALA A 24 19.36 1.62 -16.04
C ALA A 24 20.21 0.93 -14.96
N ASP A 25 21.54 0.87 -15.13
CA ASP A 25 22.45 0.28 -14.15
C ASP A 25 23.04 1.30 -13.18
N TYR A 26 22.80 2.61 -13.36
CA TYR A 26 23.38 3.63 -12.49
C TYR A 26 22.93 3.47 -11.03
N GLY A 27 21.67 3.09 -10.80
CA GLY A 27 21.15 2.85 -9.46
C GLY A 27 21.91 1.75 -8.72
N LYS A 28 22.31 0.69 -9.45
CA LYS A 28 23.07 -0.45 -8.91
C LYS A 28 24.47 -0.06 -8.43
N VAL A 29 24.98 1.09 -8.86
CA VAL A 29 26.25 1.66 -8.41
C VAL A 29 26.02 2.71 -7.34
N ILE A 30 25.17 3.70 -7.61
CA ILE A 30 25.02 4.89 -6.75
C ILE A 30 24.34 4.57 -5.43
N LEU A 31 23.33 3.69 -5.41
CA LEU A 31 22.61 3.33 -4.18
C LEU A 31 23.51 2.65 -3.13
N PRO A 32 24.28 1.59 -3.45
CA PRO A 32 25.16 0.96 -2.45
C PRO A 32 26.28 1.89 -1.97
N PHE A 33 26.81 2.79 -2.80
CA PHE A 33 27.76 3.81 -2.32
C PHE A 33 27.12 4.82 -1.36
N THR A 34 25.88 5.25 -1.66
CA THR A 34 25.12 6.14 -0.79
C THR A 34 24.87 5.48 0.58
N LEU A 35 24.47 4.20 0.58
CA LEU A 35 24.32 3.39 1.80
C LEU A 35 25.64 3.21 2.54
N LEU A 36 26.72 2.87 1.83
CA LEU A 36 28.05 2.73 2.42
C LEU A 36 28.46 4.01 3.15
N ARG A 37 28.33 5.16 2.48
CA ARG A 37 28.70 6.44 3.08
C ARG A 37 27.82 6.77 4.28
N ARG A 38 26.52 6.44 4.23
CA ARG A 38 25.60 6.62 5.37
C ARG A 38 26.05 5.81 6.58
N LEU A 39 26.35 4.52 6.40
CA LEU A 39 26.79 3.63 7.47
C LEU A 39 28.18 4.04 8.01
N ASP A 40 29.08 4.47 7.12
CA ASP A 40 30.41 4.98 7.47
C ASP A 40 30.33 6.21 8.36
N CYS A 41 29.54 7.23 7.97
CA CYS A 41 29.29 8.42 8.78
C CYS A 41 28.76 8.07 10.18
N VAL A 42 27.78 7.17 10.27
CA VAL A 42 27.15 6.77 11.55
C VAL A 42 28.16 6.13 12.51
N LEU A 43 29.16 5.41 11.99
CA LEU A 43 30.17 4.74 12.81
C LEU A 43 31.37 5.63 13.15
N ASP A 44 31.57 6.75 12.45
CA ASP A 44 32.80 7.55 12.49
C ASP A 44 33.21 7.94 13.92
N SER A 45 32.27 8.45 14.72
CA SER A 45 32.50 8.87 16.10
C SER A 45 32.79 7.72 17.09
N THR A 46 32.50 6.47 16.71
CA THR A 46 32.66 5.28 17.57
C THR A 46 33.67 4.29 17.02
N LYS A 47 34.31 4.61 15.89
CA LYS A 47 35.22 3.72 15.17
C LYS A 47 36.35 3.21 16.07
N GLN A 48 37.04 4.11 16.78
CA GLN A 48 38.15 3.74 17.63
C GLN A 48 37.72 2.84 18.80
N ASP A 49 36.57 3.13 19.42
CA ASP A 49 36.02 2.31 20.51
C ASP A 49 35.74 0.86 20.06
N VAL A 50 35.23 0.70 18.84
CA VAL A 50 34.98 -0.61 18.23
C VAL A 50 36.29 -1.33 17.94
N LEU A 51 37.28 -0.65 17.36
CA LEU A 51 38.59 -1.23 17.02
C LEU A 51 39.35 -1.67 18.28
N ASP A 52 39.34 -0.85 19.34
CA ASP A 52 39.97 -1.17 20.62
C ASP A 52 39.31 -2.38 21.28
N GLU A 53 37.97 -2.48 21.24
CA GLU A 53 37.25 -3.63 21.79
C GLU A 53 37.46 -4.89 20.96
N TYR A 54 37.51 -4.75 19.63
CA TYR A 54 37.81 -5.85 18.72
C TYR A 54 39.21 -6.41 18.97
N ALA A 55 40.23 -5.55 19.06
CA ALA A 55 41.60 -5.95 19.33
C ALA A 55 41.73 -6.73 20.65
N LYS A 56 40.96 -6.36 21.69
CA LYS A 56 40.95 -7.04 22.98
C LYS A 56 40.34 -8.45 22.93
N ARG A 57 39.43 -8.72 22.00
CA ARG A 57 38.55 -9.92 22.05
C ARG A 57 38.60 -10.82 20.82
N LYS A 58 39.16 -10.37 19.70
CA LYS A 58 39.16 -11.12 18.44
C LYS A 58 39.75 -12.53 18.58
N ASP A 59 40.75 -12.70 19.45
CA ASP A 59 41.45 -13.96 19.67
C ASP A 59 40.92 -14.74 20.88
N SER A 60 39.89 -14.24 21.56
CA SER A 60 39.39 -14.85 22.81
C SER A 60 38.27 -15.88 22.60
N GLY A 61 37.85 -16.14 21.36
CA GLY A 61 36.79 -17.10 21.01
C GLY A 61 35.37 -16.73 21.46
N VAL A 62 35.16 -15.49 21.94
CA VAL A 62 33.85 -15.01 22.38
C VAL A 62 33.03 -14.52 21.18
N ASN A 63 31.70 -14.55 21.32
CA ASN A 63 30.83 -13.94 20.32
C ASN A 63 30.95 -12.40 20.40
N LEU A 64 31.59 -11.81 19.39
CA LEU A 64 31.82 -10.37 19.30
C LEU A 64 30.53 -9.56 19.09
N ASP A 65 29.47 -10.17 18.54
CA ASP A 65 28.16 -9.53 18.35
C ASP A 65 27.50 -9.12 19.68
N ILE A 66 27.97 -9.64 20.82
CA ILE A 66 27.48 -9.25 22.15
C ILE A 66 28.12 -7.92 22.61
N PHE A 67 29.32 -7.60 22.12
CA PHE A 67 30.15 -6.51 22.64
C PHE A 67 30.24 -5.32 21.67
N LEU A 68 30.49 -5.59 20.40
CA LEU A 68 30.80 -4.54 19.42
C LEU A 68 29.61 -3.62 19.11
N PRO A 69 28.35 -4.09 19.01
CA PRO A 69 27.18 -3.21 18.88
C PRO A 69 27.04 -2.19 20.03
N ARG A 70 27.43 -2.57 21.25
CA ARG A 70 27.40 -1.66 22.41
C ARG A 70 28.45 -0.56 22.30
N LYS A 71 29.57 -0.85 21.62
CA LYS A 71 30.65 0.12 21.37
C LYS A 71 30.33 1.04 20.21
N SER A 72 29.79 0.50 19.13
CA SER A 72 29.31 1.32 18.00
C SER A 72 28.09 2.16 18.36
N LYS A 73 27.36 1.80 19.43
CA LYS A 73 26.06 2.39 19.81
C LYS A 73 25.00 2.20 18.71
N GLN A 74 25.16 1.17 17.90
CA GLN A 74 24.31 0.85 16.75
C GLN A 74 23.99 -0.65 16.74
N ALA A 75 22.99 -1.05 15.96
CA ALA A 75 22.68 -2.47 15.73
C ALA A 75 23.73 -3.19 14.84
N PHE A 76 24.73 -2.46 14.35
CA PHE A 76 25.80 -2.95 13.48
C PHE A 76 27.15 -2.33 13.89
N TYR A 77 28.24 -2.85 13.32
CA TYR A 77 29.59 -2.35 13.53
C TYR A 77 30.49 -2.68 12.32
N ASN A 78 31.69 -2.10 12.29
CA ASN A 78 32.73 -2.40 11.32
C ASN A 78 34.10 -2.47 12.02
N VAL A 79 34.84 -3.55 11.82
CA VAL A 79 36.15 -3.79 12.48
C VAL A 79 37.36 -3.46 11.61
N SER A 80 37.13 -2.90 10.42
CA SER A 80 38.19 -2.51 9.50
C SER A 80 38.93 -1.28 10.02
N PRO A 81 40.25 -1.14 9.82
CA PRO A 81 40.94 0.12 10.10
C PRO A 81 40.54 1.25 9.13
N PHE A 82 39.93 0.91 7.99
CA PHE A 82 39.55 1.90 6.97
C PHE A 82 38.28 2.67 7.34
N THR A 83 38.17 3.87 6.78
CA THR A 83 36.95 4.68 6.62
C THR A 83 36.80 5.02 5.15
N VAL A 84 35.61 5.41 4.68
CA VAL A 84 35.42 5.78 3.25
C VAL A 84 36.39 6.89 2.81
N PRO A 85 36.61 7.97 3.58
CA PRO A 85 37.67 8.94 3.26
C PRO A 85 39.08 8.34 3.28
N GLY A 86 39.40 7.49 4.26
CA GLY A 86 40.72 6.86 4.41
C GLY A 86 41.08 5.88 3.29
N LEU A 87 40.11 5.39 2.52
CA LEU A 87 40.38 4.60 1.31
C LEU A 87 41.18 5.38 0.25
N LEU A 88 41.13 6.71 0.28
CA LEU A 88 41.83 7.59 -0.67
C LEU A 88 43.32 7.75 -0.34
N ASP A 89 43.76 7.33 0.84
CA ASP A 89 45.15 7.44 1.29
C ASP A 89 46.09 6.46 0.54
N ASP A 90 45.52 5.41 -0.07
CA ASP A 90 46.23 4.47 -0.93
C ASP A 90 45.49 4.28 -2.28
N PRO A 91 45.66 5.22 -3.22
CA PRO A 91 44.96 5.22 -4.50
C PRO A 91 45.19 3.97 -5.36
N ASN A 92 46.30 3.27 -5.16
CA ASN A 92 46.65 2.09 -5.96
C ASN A 92 45.92 0.82 -5.49
N ASN A 93 45.40 0.82 -4.26
CA ASN A 93 44.76 -0.36 -3.66
C ASN A 93 43.30 -0.11 -3.24
N VAL A 94 42.64 0.93 -3.76
CA VAL A 94 41.25 1.28 -3.40
C VAL A 94 40.31 0.08 -3.51
N ARG A 95 40.40 -0.73 -4.58
CA ARG A 95 39.58 -1.94 -4.73
C ARG A 95 39.78 -2.93 -3.59
N GLN A 96 41.02 -3.22 -3.23
CA GLN A 96 41.36 -4.20 -2.20
C GLN A 96 40.92 -3.68 -0.82
N ASN A 97 41.24 -2.41 -0.52
CA ASN A 97 40.91 -1.76 0.73
C ASN A 97 39.39 -1.61 0.92
N LEU A 98 38.65 -1.24 -0.13
CA LEU A 98 37.19 -1.15 -0.07
C LEU A 98 36.53 -2.52 0.07
N THR A 99 37.04 -3.54 -0.62
CA THR A 99 36.53 -4.92 -0.48
C THR A 99 36.75 -5.43 0.95
N ALA A 100 37.92 -5.18 1.54
CA ALA A 100 38.20 -5.49 2.93
C ALA A 100 37.26 -4.71 3.87
N TYR A 101 37.10 -3.40 3.63
CA TYR A 101 36.20 -2.54 4.40
C TYR A 101 34.76 -3.08 4.44
N ILE A 102 34.23 -3.49 3.29
CA ILE A 102 32.91 -4.12 3.18
C ILE A 102 32.89 -5.47 3.92
N GLY A 103 33.95 -6.27 3.79
CA GLY A 103 34.08 -7.59 4.41
C GLY A 103 34.14 -7.59 5.95
N ASP A 104 34.55 -6.46 6.54
CA ASP A 104 34.73 -6.27 7.98
C ASP A 104 33.49 -5.70 8.70
N PHE A 105 32.38 -5.48 7.99
CA PHE A 105 31.10 -5.18 8.62
C PHE A 105 30.52 -6.40 9.37
N SER A 106 29.71 -6.14 10.40
CA SER A 106 28.85 -7.16 11.02
C SER A 106 27.99 -7.88 9.97
N ALA A 107 27.62 -9.14 10.22
CA ALA A 107 26.93 -9.99 9.23
C ALA A 107 25.66 -9.34 8.64
N GLU A 108 24.84 -8.71 9.47
CA GLU A 108 23.59 -8.06 9.05
C GLU A 108 23.84 -6.86 8.12
N ALA A 109 24.89 -6.08 8.37
CA ALA A 109 25.28 -4.98 7.48
C ALA A 109 25.94 -5.48 6.18
N ARG A 110 26.65 -6.62 6.21
CA ARG A 110 27.19 -7.24 4.99
C ARG A 110 26.12 -7.77 4.07
N ASP A 111 25.04 -8.33 4.62
CA ASP A 111 23.91 -8.80 3.83
C ASP A 111 23.31 -7.68 2.97
N VAL A 112 23.22 -6.44 3.50
CA VAL A 112 22.80 -5.26 2.70
C VAL A 112 23.62 -5.13 1.41
N PHE A 113 24.95 -5.14 1.52
CA PHE A 113 25.84 -4.98 0.36
C PHE A 113 25.86 -6.21 -0.56
N ALA A 114 25.66 -7.41 0.00
CA ALA A 114 25.57 -8.65 -0.78
C ALA A 114 24.35 -8.62 -1.73
N ARG A 115 23.24 -8.03 -1.31
CA ARG A 115 22.01 -7.88 -2.12
C ARG A 115 22.21 -6.97 -3.33
N PHE A 116 23.09 -5.98 -3.21
CA PHE A 116 23.53 -5.13 -4.33
C PHE A 116 24.65 -5.77 -5.17
N LYS A 117 25.15 -6.96 -4.79
CA LYS A 117 26.36 -7.56 -5.38
C LYS A 117 27.54 -6.59 -5.38
N PHE A 118 27.68 -5.83 -4.30
CA PHE A 118 28.51 -4.63 -4.33
C PHE A 118 29.99 -4.91 -4.59
N VAL A 119 30.54 -6.03 -4.09
CA VAL A 119 31.93 -6.44 -4.34
C VAL A 119 32.19 -6.69 -5.84
N GLU A 120 31.24 -7.29 -6.55
CA GLU A 120 31.33 -7.47 -8.01
C GLU A 120 31.35 -6.10 -8.71
N ARG A 121 30.52 -5.17 -8.27
CA ARG A 121 30.49 -3.80 -8.82
C ARG A 121 31.76 -3.02 -8.54
N VAL A 122 32.35 -3.17 -7.36
CA VAL A 122 33.65 -2.57 -7.02
C VAL A 122 34.73 -3.06 -7.98
N ALA A 123 34.76 -4.36 -8.31
CA ALA A 123 35.68 -4.91 -9.29
C ALA A 123 35.46 -4.31 -10.71
N GLU A 124 34.22 -4.27 -11.19
CA GLU A 124 33.91 -3.71 -12.51
C GLU A 124 34.28 -2.22 -12.63
N LEU A 125 34.04 -1.45 -11.57
CA LEU A 125 34.35 -0.02 -11.54
C LEU A 125 35.86 0.24 -11.53
N ASP A 126 36.63 -0.62 -10.88
CA ASP A 126 38.08 -0.56 -10.86
C ASP A 126 38.66 -0.86 -12.25
N ASP A 127 38.17 -1.92 -12.90
CA ASP A 127 38.58 -2.30 -14.26
C ASP A 127 38.29 -1.18 -15.29
N LYS A 128 37.30 -0.31 -15.00
CA LYS A 128 36.92 0.86 -15.80
C LYS A 128 37.60 2.17 -15.35
N ASN A 129 38.49 2.14 -14.35
CA ASN A 129 39.13 3.31 -13.75
C ASN A 129 38.15 4.33 -13.13
N LEU A 130 36.94 3.90 -12.75
CA LEU A 130 35.90 4.75 -12.16
C LEU A 130 35.87 4.70 -10.63
N LEU A 131 36.39 3.62 -10.04
CA LEU A 131 36.25 3.35 -8.60
C LEU A 131 36.81 4.49 -7.73
N PHE A 132 38.06 4.91 -7.97
CA PHE A 132 38.70 5.98 -7.21
C PHE A 132 37.89 7.29 -7.27
N MET A 133 37.39 7.66 -8.45
CA MET A 133 36.60 8.88 -8.64
C MET A 133 35.29 8.85 -7.86
N LEU A 134 34.61 7.70 -7.83
CA LEU A 134 33.38 7.53 -7.07
C LEU A 134 33.64 7.62 -5.56
N VAL A 135 34.64 6.89 -5.06
CA VAL A 135 35.03 6.95 -3.64
C VAL A 135 35.38 8.38 -3.24
N GLN A 136 36.13 9.10 -4.09
CA GLN A 136 36.48 10.50 -3.87
C GLN A 136 35.24 11.39 -3.75
N LYS A 137 34.25 11.24 -4.62
CA LYS A 137 33.00 12.02 -4.54
C LYS A 137 32.23 11.70 -3.26
N PHE A 138 32.01 10.42 -2.95
CA PHE A 138 31.21 10.02 -1.79
C PHE A 138 31.88 10.34 -0.45
N ALA A 139 33.21 10.29 -0.37
CA ALA A 139 33.95 10.65 0.83
C ALA A 139 33.68 12.10 1.31
N THR A 140 33.33 13.00 0.40
CA THR A 140 33.05 14.41 0.72
C THR A 140 31.64 14.67 1.25
N ILE A 141 30.75 13.70 1.19
CA ILE A 141 29.33 13.87 1.55
C ILE A 141 29.16 13.55 3.02
N ASP A 142 28.67 14.50 3.82
CA ASP A 142 28.21 14.19 5.17
C ASP A 142 26.77 13.67 5.12
N LEU A 143 26.61 12.38 5.39
CA LEU A 143 25.32 11.74 5.49
C LEU A 143 24.99 11.37 6.94
N HIS A 144 25.68 11.85 7.98
CA HIS A 144 25.34 11.51 9.38
C HIS A 144 23.88 11.89 9.73
N PRO A 145 23.16 11.19 10.64
CA PRO A 145 21.78 11.54 10.98
C PRO A 145 21.61 12.96 11.50
N ASP A 146 22.65 13.53 12.09
CA ASP A 146 22.65 14.93 12.56
C ASP A 146 22.63 15.95 11.41
N ALA A 147 23.26 15.60 10.27
CA ALA A 147 23.28 16.46 9.07
C ALA A 147 22.10 16.14 8.13
N VAL A 148 21.76 14.86 7.99
CA VAL A 148 20.68 14.34 7.14
C VAL A 148 19.80 13.41 7.97
N PRO A 149 18.72 13.93 8.58
CA PRO A 149 17.79 13.14 9.38
C PRO A 149 17.26 11.92 8.63
N ASN A 150 16.95 10.83 9.34
CA ASN A 150 16.53 9.56 8.74
C ASN A 150 15.33 9.71 7.79
N GLU A 151 14.38 10.57 8.12
CA GLU A 151 13.23 10.89 7.24
C GLU A 151 13.68 11.54 5.93
N THR A 152 14.58 12.52 6.03
CA THR A 152 15.15 13.20 4.86
C THR A 152 15.93 12.20 4.01
N MET A 153 16.68 11.29 4.64
CA MET A 153 17.41 10.23 3.94
C MET A 153 16.47 9.26 3.22
N GLY A 154 15.35 8.90 3.84
CA GLY A 154 14.29 8.13 3.19
C GLY A 154 13.81 8.80 1.91
N LEU A 155 13.47 10.10 1.97
CA LEU A 155 13.06 10.87 0.78
C LEU A 155 14.16 10.95 -0.29
N VAL A 156 15.44 11.05 0.11
CA VAL A 156 16.58 11.01 -0.83
C VAL A 156 16.65 9.68 -1.56
N PHE A 157 16.53 8.54 -0.86
CA PHE A 157 16.53 7.22 -1.51
C PHE A 157 15.34 7.05 -2.46
N GLU A 158 14.15 7.45 -2.03
CA GLU A 158 12.94 7.40 -2.87
C GLU A 158 13.12 8.22 -4.15
N GLU A 159 13.64 9.45 -4.02
CA GLU A 159 13.90 10.34 -5.16
C GLU A 159 15.00 9.80 -6.09
N LEU A 160 16.06 9.20 -5.55
CA LEU A 160 17.11 8.56 -6.34
C LEU A 160 16.56 7.37 -7.14
N ILE A 161 15.83 6.46 -6.50
CA ILE A 161 15.23 5.30 -7.17
C ILE A 161 14.24 5.75 -8.24
N ARG A 162 13.40 6.75 -7.95
CA ARG A 162 12.48 7.33 -8.92
C ARG A 162 13.23 7.84 -10.16
N LYS A 163 14.30 8.61 -9.97
CA LYS A 163 15.14 9.12 -11.07
C LYS A 163 15.78 7.98 -11.87
N PHE A 164 16.29 6.93 -11.22
CA PHE A 164 16.90 5.79 -11.90
C PHE A 164 15.89 5.03 -12.75
N ALA A 165 14.69 4.81 -12.22
CA ALA A 165 13.64 4.11 -12.95
C ALA A 165 13.04 4.96 -14.09
N GLU A 166 12.90 6.28 -13.92
CA GLU A 166 12.55 7.20 -15.01
C GLU A 166 13.59 7.18 -16.14
N ALA A 167 14.88 7.08 -15.79
CA ALA A 167 15.96 6.99 -16.77
C ALA A 167 16.03 5.62 -17.47
N SER A 168 15.52 4.54 -16.86
CA SER A 168 15.47 3.20 -17.45
C SER A 168 14.20 2.92 -18.25
N ASN A 169 13.24 3.85 -18.31
CA ASN A 169 11.89 3.63 -18.85
C ASN A 169 11.14 2.48 -18.15
N GLU A 170 11.56 2.12 -16.93
CA GLU A 170 10.84 1.20 -16.05
C GLU A 170 9.77 1.97 -15.25
N THR A 171 8.81 1.24 -14.67
CA THR A 171 7.71 1.82 -13.91
C THR A 171 8.18 2.37 -12.54
N ALA A 172 8.71 3.59 -12.56
CA ALA A 172 9.37 4.28 -11.44
C ALA A 172 8.59 4.43 -10.12
N GLY A 173 7.28 4.17 -10.12
CA GLY A 173 6.43 4.35 -8.95
C GLY A 173 5.94 3.06 -8.29
N GLU A 174 6.37 1.88 -8.73
CA GLU A 174 5.96 0.59 -8.14
C GLU A 174 6.49 0.37 -6.72
N HIS A 175 7.46 1.18 -6.26
CA HIS A 175 8.18 0.95 -5.02
C HIS A 175 7.79 1.89 -3.86
N PHE A 176 6.97 2.91 -4.09
CA PHE A 176 6.72 3.96 -3.09
C PHE A 176 5.26 4.30 -2.89
N THR A 177 4.90 4.41 -1.62
CA THR A 177 3.62 4.96 -1.19
C THR A 177 3.84 6.44 -0.82
N PRO A 178 3.00 7.38 -1.32
CA PRO A 178 3.07 8.78 -0.90
C PRO A 178 2.99 8.93 0.63
N ARG A 179 3.82 9.81 1.21
CA ARG A 179 3.97 9.94 2.67
C ARG A 179 2.67 10.34 3.36
N GLU A 180 1.87 11.17 2.70
CA GLU A 180 0.55 11.59 3.17
C GLU A 180 -0.45 10.42 3.25
N VAL A 181 -0.36 9.44 2.36
CA VAL A 181 -1.21 8.23 2.41
C VAL A 181 -0.77 7.34 3.57
N ILE A 182 0.54 7.18 3.75
CA ILE A 182 1.08 6.42 4.88
C ILE A 182 0.67 7.07 6.20
N LYS A 183 0.82 8.40 6.31
CA LYS A 183 0.44 9.17 7.50
C LYS A 183 -1.05 9.02 7.80
N LEU A 184 -1.92 9.12 6.78
CA LEU A 184 -3.36 8.87 6.93
C LEU A 184 -3.63 7.47 7.51
N ILE A 185 -3.04 6.43 6.92
CA ILE A 185 -3.23 5.04 7.39
C ILE A 185 -2.78 4.90 8.84
N VAL A 186 -1.56 5.34 9.15
CA VAL A 186 -0.96 5.24 10.49
C VAL A 186 -1.82 5.99 11.52
N MET A 187 -2.27 7.20 11.22
CA MET A 187 -3.14 7.96 12.11
C MET A 187 -4.48 7.25 12.36
N CYS A 188 -5.09 6.66 11.33
CA CYS A 188 -6.28 5.82 11.51
C CYS A 188 -5.99 4.60 12.40
N LEU A 189 -4.86 3.91 12.20
CA LEU A 189 -4.46 2.76 13.02
C LEU A 189 -4.21 3.12 14.48
N PHE A 190 -3.75 4.33 14.78
CA PHE A 190 -3.51 4.77 16.15
C PHE A 190 -4.73 5.41 16.82
N ALA A 191 -5.65 6.01 16.05
CA ALA A 191 -6.81 6.73 16.59
C ALA A 191 -7.77 5.87 17.44
N GLY A 192 -7.77 4.55 17.25
CA GLY A 192 -8.59 3.61 18.04
C GLY A 192 -7.89 3.03 19.26
N ASP A 193 -6.60 3.28 19.46
CA ASP A 193 -5.78 2.65 20.52
C ASP A 193 -5.08 3.68 21.42
N GLY A 194 -5.74 4.83 21.63
CA GLY A 194 -5.19 5.96 22.39
C GLY A 194 -4.73 5.56 23.81
N ASP A 195 -5.51 4.76 24.53
CA ASP A 195 -5.16 4.33 25.90
C ASP A 195 -3.95 3.39 25.96
N ALA A 196 -3.69 2.59 24.92
CA ALA A 196 -2.50 1.76 24.90
C ALA A 196 -1.27 2.52 24.43
N LEU A 197 -1.42 3.44 23.48
CA LEU A 197 -0.32 4.21 22.92
C LEU A 197 0.10 5.40 23.79
N THR A 198 -0.75 5.87 24.69
CA THR A 198 -0.44 6.98 25.62
C THR A 198 0.25 6.53 26.92
N LYS A 199 0.31 5.22 27.19
CA LYS A 199 1.02 4.70 28.37
C LYS A 199 2.54 4.85 28.20
N PRO A 200 3.26 5.36 29.23
CA PRO A 200 4.72 5.36 29.25
C PRO A 200 5.30 3.98 28.98
N GLY A 201 6.22 3.86 28.02
CA GLY A 201 6.91 2.61 27.73
C GLY A 201 6.08 1.56 26.99
N ALA A 202 4.93 1.93 26.40
CA ALA A 202 4.15 1.01 25.58
C ALA A 202 4.99 0.46 24.41
N VAL A 203 5.07 -0.88 24.30
CA VAL A 203 5.74 -1.55 23.18
C VAL A 203 4.69 -2.22 22.32
N ARG A 204 4.63 -1.81 21.06
CA ARG A 204 3.73 -2.36 20.04
C ARG A 204 4.53 -2.83 18.84
N SER A 205 3.96 -3.76 18.08
CA SER A 205 4.55 -4.28 16.85
C SER A 205 3.86 -3.71 15.62
N LEU A 206 4.64 -3.36 14.60
CA LEU A 206 4.15 -2.87 13.31
C LEU A 206 4.76 -3.70 12.19
N TYR A 207 3.91 -4.29 11.34
CA TYR A 207 4.33 -5.16 10.24
C TYR A 207 3.88 -4.67 8.87
N ASP A 208 4.79 -4.72 7.89
CA ASP A 208 4.51 -4.53 6.47
C ASP A 208 5.00 -5.74 5.64
N PRO A 209 4.09 -6.55 5.05
CA PRO A 209 4.44 -7.71 4.25
C PRO A 209 4.98 -7.37 2.85
N THR A 210 4.99 -6.10 2.45
CA THR A 210 5.48 -5.61 1.17
C THR A 210 6.25 -4.31 1.42
N ALA A 211 7.27 -4.41 2.28
CA ALA A 211 7.88 -3.27 2.94
C ALA A 211 8.53 -2.26 1.98
N GLY A 212 8.86 -2.66 0.75
CA GLY A 212 9.60 -1.83 -0.18
C GLY A 212 10.91 -1.37 0.46
N THR A 213 11.16 -0.06 0.44
CA THR A 213 12.31 0.56 1.11
C THR A 213 12.10 0.86 2.60
N GLY A 214 10.99 0.42 3.21
CA GLY A 214 10.69 0.62 4.63
C GLY A 214 10.02 1.97 4.95
N GLY A 215 9.55 2.70 3.93
CA GLY A 215 8.92 4.02 4.11
C GLY A 215 7.69 3.99 5.03
N MET A 216 6.88 2.95 4.90
CA MET A 216 5.69 2.68 5.72
C MET A 216 6.02 2.48 7.21
N LEU A 217 6.98 1.61 7.49
CA LEU A 217 7.48 1.34 8.84
C LEU A 217 8.08 2.60 9.49
N SER A 218 8.83 3.36 8.69
CA SER A 218 9.49 4.61 9.12
C SER A 218 8.51 5.69 9.56
N VAL A 219 7.47 5.95 8.75
CA VAL A 219 6.45 6.94 9.08
C VAL A 219 5.64 6.47 10.28
N GLY A 220 5.35 5.17 10.37
CA GLY A 220 4.71 4.58 11.55
C GLY A 220 5.44 4.93 12.85
N GLN A 221 6.76 4.74 12.87
CA GLN A 221 7.59 5.08 14.03
C GLN A 221 7.63 6.58 14.32
N HIS A 222 7.73 7.42 13.30
CA HIS A 222 7.78 8.87 13.45
C HIS A 222 6.46 9.44 14.00
N VAL A 223 5.33 9.06 13.40
CA VAL A 223 4.00 9.49 13.87
C VAL A 223 3.76 9.01 15.32
N LEU A 224 4.25 7.82 15.69
CA LEU A 224 4.17 7.40 17.09
C LEU A 224 5.00 8.31 18.00
N ALA A 225 6.21 8.69 17.61
CA ALA A 225 7.06 9.57 18.41
C ALA A 225 6.44 10.94 18.66
N ASP A 226 5.71 11.48 17.67
CA ASP A 226 4.95 12.73 17.81
C ASP A 226 3.78 12.62 18.80
N ILE A 227 3.15 11.44 18.87
CA ILE A 227 2.02 11.17 19.79
C ILE A 227 2.52 10.85 21.20
N ASN A 228 3.51 9.97 21.31
CA ASN A 228 4.12 9.54 22.57
C ASN A 228 5.60 9.17 22.35
N PRO A 229 6.54 10.05 22.72
CA PRO A 229 7.98 9.80 22.55
C PRO A 229 8.52 8.69 23.46
N GLN A 230 7.74 8.23 24.45
CA GLN A 230 8.11 7.11 25.32
C GLN A 230 7.57 5.76 24.84
N ALA A 231 6.71 5.74 23.82
CA ALA A 231 6.25 4.51 23.20
C ALA A 231 7.25 4.01 22.16
N ARG A 232 7.28 2.69 21.93
CA ARG A 232 8.19 2.06 20.98
C ARG A 232 7.43 1.13 20.03
N LEU A 233 7.72 1.26 18.74
CA LEU A 233 7.39 0.23 17.75
C LEU A 233 8.55 -0.73 17.56
N VAL A 234 8.23 -2.02 17.56
CA VAL A 234 9.05 -3.08 16.99
C VAL A 234 8.63 -3.26 15.54
N LEU A 235 9.53 -2.96 14.61
CA LEU A 235 9.23 -2.94 13.19
C LEU A 235 9.55 -4.30 12.56
N PHE A 236 8.64 -4.78 11.72
CA PHE A 236 8.77 -6.01 10.95
C PHE A 236 8.44 -5.74 9.48
N GLY A 237 9.21 -6.33 8.57
CA GLY A 237 9.05 -6.11 7.14
C GLY A 237 9.40 -7.33 6.33
N GLN A 238 8.68 -7.54 5.24
CA GLN A 238 9.06 -8.52 4.22
C GLN A 238 9.10 -7.86 2.84
N GLU A 239 10.14 -8.16 2.07
CA GLU A 239 10.32 -7.60 0.72
C GLU A 239 10.89 -8.62 -0.27
N LEU A 240 10.37 -8.61 -1.50
CA LEU A 240 10.76 -9.51 -2.57
C LEU A 240 12.02 -9.02 -3.31
N ASN A 241 12.07 -7.72 -3.61
CA ASN A 241 13.14 -7.11 -4.39
C ASN A 241 14.40 -6.91 -3.54
N ASP A 242 15.55 -7.38 -4.05
CA ASP A 242 16.81 -7.37 -3.30
C ASP A 242 17.29 -5.96 -2.92
N GLU A 243 17.15 -4.98 -3.82
CA GLU A 243 17.62 -3.60 -3.61
C GLU A 243 16.73 -2.88 -2.59
N SER A 244 15.41 -3.01 -2.73
CA SER A 244 14.43 -2.45 -1.80
C SER A 244 14.59 -3.04 -0.40
N TYR A 245 14.73 -4.38 -0.33
CA TYR A 245 15.04 -5.10 0.91
C TYR A 245 16.29 -4.55 1.59
N ALA A 246 17.38 -4.38 0.84
CA ALA A 246 18.66 -3.91 1.37
C ALA A 246 18.55 -2.48 1.94
N ILE A 247 17.81 -1.60 1.26
CA ILE A 247 17.56 -0.23 1.74
C ILE A 247 16.71 -0.24 3.01
N CYS A 248 15.63 -1.02 3.03
CA CYS A 248 14.79 -1.18 4.22
C CYS A 248 15.60 -1.70 5.42
N LYS A 249 16.42 -2.74 5.21
CA LYS A 249 17.27 -3.31 6.26
C LYS A 249 18.32 -2.33 6.77
N ALA A 250 18.96 -1.58 5.88
CA ALA A 250 19.94 -0.56 6.26
C ALA A 250 19.31 0.57 7.08
N ASP A 251 18.11 1.02 6.71
CA ASP A 251 17.36 2.01 7.47
C ASP A 251 16.98 1.49 8.87
N MET A 252 16.56 0.22 8.99
CA MET A 252 16.31 -0.41 10.29
C MET A 252 17.57 -0.48 11.17
N LEU A 253 18.73 -0.80 10.57
CA LEU A 253 20.02 -0.84 11.28
C LEU A 253 20.37 0.52 11.91
N ILE A 254 20.20 1.61 11.14
CA ILE A 254 20.49 2.98 11.59
C ILE A 254 19.50 3.43 12.69
N LYS A 255 18.27 2.92 12.66
CA LYS A 255 17.23 3.21 13.66
C LYS A 255 17.35 2.37 14.93
N GLY A 256 18.34 1.47 15.01
CA GLY A 256 18.50 0.55 16.14
C GLY A 256 17.37 -0.49 16.26
N GLN A 257 16.65 -0.77 15.17
CA GLN A 257 15.70 -1.87 15.10
C GLN A 257 16.44 -3.20 14.90
N ASP A 258 15.78 -4.32 15.20
CA ASP A 258 16.39 -5.63 14.94
C ASP A 258 16.39 -5.92 13.43
N PRO A 259 17.56 -6.00 12.77
CA PRO A 259 17.63 -6.25 11.33
C PRO A 259 17.07 -7.62 10.91
N LYS A 260 16.95 -8.57 11.84
CA LYS A 260 16.35 -9.89 11.57
C LYS A 260 14.84 -9.81 11.34
N ASN A 261 14.22 -8.72 11.77
CA ASN A 261 12.80 -8.46 11.51
C ASN A 261 12.55 -7.95 10.08
N ILE A 262 13.59 -7.81 9.24
CA ILE A 262 13.44 -7.55 7.81
C ILE A 262 13.83 -8.80 7.05
N VAL A 263 12.84 -9.46 6.45
CA VAL A 263 12.98 -10.74 5.74
C VAL A 263 12.87 -10.55 4.23
N ARG A 264 13.76 -11.22 3.49
CA ARG A 264 13.75 -11.22 2.03
C ARG A 264 12.98 -12.43 1.51
N GLY A 265 11.99 -12.23 0.65
CA GLY A 265 11.27 -13.32 -0.01
C GLY A 265 9.86 -12.93 -0.47
N ASN A 266 9.25 -13.79 -1.27
CA ASN A 266 7.87 -13.61 -1.71
C ASN A 266 6.89 -13.94 -0.58
N THR A 267 6.15 -12.94 -0.11
CA THR A 267 5.16 -13.06 0.98
C THR A 267 4.13 -14.17 0.77
N LEU A 268 3.64 -14.36 -0.46
CA LEU A 268 2.60 -15.35 -0.74
C LEU A 268 3.14 -16.78 -0.73
N SER A 269 4.33 -17.01 -1.28
CA SER A 269 4.91 -18.37 -1.37
C SER A 269 5.84 -18.75 -0.21
N ALA A 270 6.39 -17.77 0.50
CA ALA A 270 7.38 -17.94 1.56
C ALA A 270 7.14 -16.89 2.65
N ASP A 271 6.21 -17.19 3.55
CA ASP A 271 5.88 -16.35 4.69
C ASP A 271 7.09 -16.18 5.62
N GLY A 272 7.60 -14.94 5.73
CA GLY A 272 8.76 -14.62 6.54
C GLY A 272 8.50 -14.65 8.05
N PHE A 273 7.23 -14.64 8.46
CA PHE A 273 6.80 -14.50 9.84
C PHE A 273 5.63 -15.44 10.15
N ALA A 274 5.79 -16.72 9.81
CA ALA A 274 4.70 -17.72 9.81
C ALA A 274 3.92 -17.82 11.14
N THR A 275 4.59 -17.59 12.28
CA THR A 275 4.01 -17.79 13.62
C THR A 275 3.69 -16.51 14.36
N GLU A 276 4.21 -15.39 13.88
CA GLU A 276 4.15 -14.09 14.50
C GLU A 276 2.79 -13.44 14.28
N LYS A 277 2.38 -12.64 15.27
CA LYS A 277 1.15 -11.86 15.28
C LYS A 277 1.49 -10.43 15.65
N PHE A 278 0.77 -9.47 15.09
CA PHE A 278 1.14 -8.06 15.19
C PHE A 278 0.02 -7.19 15.73
N ASP A 279 0.34 -6.12 16.45
CA ASP A 279 -0.65 -5.14 16.94
C ASP A 279 -1.18 -4.30 15.77
N TYR A 280 -0.27 -3.76 14.96
CA TYR A 280 -0.59 -2.97 13.78
C TYR A 280 0.03 -3.59 12.54
N MET A 281 -0.70 -3.48 11.44
CA MET A 281 -0.22 -3.88 10.13
C MET A 281 -0.60 -2.84 9.10
N LEU A 282 0.30 -2.55 8.18
CA LEU A 282 -0.03 -1.71 7.03
C LEU A 282 0.75 -2.12 5.80
N SER A 283 0.16 -1.92 4.63
CA SER A 283 0.72 -2.42 3.38
C SER A 283 0.16 -1.66 2.17
N ASN A 284 0.99 -1.51 1.15
CA ASN A 284 0.58 -1.13 -0.19
C ASN A 284 1.12 -2.20 -1.16
N PRO A 285 0.43 -3.35 -1.27
CA PRO A 285 0.87 -4.41 -2.15
C PRO A 285 0.74 -4.00 -3.62
N PRO A 286 1.44 -4.68 -4.53
CA PRO A 286 1.30 -4.44 -5.95
C PRO A 286 -0.16 -4.67 -6.42
N PHE A 287 -0.73 -3.67 -7.10
CA PHE A 287 -2.15 -3.68 -7.46
C PHE A 287 -2.47 -4.65 -8.60
N GLY A 288 -3.38 -5.59 -8.36
CA GLY A 288 -3.94 -6.42 -9.43
C GLY A 288 -2.90 -7.25 -10.19
N VAL A 289 -1.81 -7.64 -9.53
CA VAL A 289 -0.74 -8.41 -10.16
C VAL A 289 -1.06 -9.90 -10.21
N ASP A 290 -0.58 -10.53 -11.28
CA ASP A 290 -0.59 -11.97 -11.45
C ASP A 290 0.24 -12.66 -10.35
N TRP A 291 -0.32 -13.70 -9.72
CA TRP A 291 0.34 -14.48 -8.67
C TRP A 291 0.71 -15.89 -9.12
N LYS A 292 0.85 -16.14 -10.43
CA LYS A 292 1.17 -17.46 -11.01
C LYS A 292 2.42 -18.08 -10.39
N LYS A 293 3.44 -17.28 -10.09
CA LYS A 293 4.69 -17.74 -9.45
C LYS A 293 4.49 -18.28 -8.03
N ALA A 294 3.46 -17.83 -7.32
CA ALA A 294 3.11 -18.28 -5.98
C ALA A 294 1.98 -19.33 -5.99
N GLN A 295 1.47 -19.72 -7.18
CA GLN A 295 0.23 -20.48 -7.30
C GLN A 295 0.28 -21.79 -6.53
N ASP A 296 1.33 -22.59 -6.75
CA ASP A 296 1.43 -23.92 -6.16
C ASP A 296 1.46 -23.87 -4.63
N ALA A 297 2.15 -22.88 -4.06
CA ALA A 297 2.23 -22.70 -2.61
C ALA A 297 0.88 -22.27 -2.02
N VAL A 298 0.22 -21.29 -2.64
CA VAL A 298 -1.09 -20.78 -2.21
C VAL A 298 -2.17 -21.86 -2.32
N GLN A 299 -2.20 -22.59 -3.44
CA GLN A 299 -3.15 -23.68 -3.67
C GLN A 299 -2.96 -24.81 -2.67
N ALA A 300 -1.70 -25.25 -2.47
CA ALA A 300 -1.39 -26.31 -1.52
C ALA A 300 -1.76 -25.90 -0.09
N GLU A 301 -1.55 -24.64 0.29
CA GLU A 301 -1.95 -24.12 1.60
C GLU A 301 -3.48 -24.09 1.75
N HIS A 302 -4.20 -23.59 0.76
CA HIS A 302 -5.67 -23.56 0.74
C HIS A 302 -6.26 -24.97 0.89
N GLU A 303 -5.83 -25.91 0.06
CA GLU A 303 -6.35 -27.29 0.04
C GLU A 303 -6.01 -28.09 1.30
N LYS A 304 -4.78 -27.97 1.80
CA LYS A 304 -4.29 -28.82 2.90
C LYS A 304 -4.57 -28.24 4.28
N LYS A 305 -4.58 -26.91 4.42
CA LYS A 305 -4.74 -26.25 5.71
C LYS A 305 -6.10 -25.59 5.88
N GLY A 306 -6.80 -25.24 4.80
CA GLY A 306 -8.07 -24.50 4.88
C GLY A 306 -7.91 -23.26 5.80
N PHE A 307 -8.82 -23.11 6.77
CA PHE A 307 -8.78 -22.02 7.76
C PHE A 307 -7.66 -22.11 8.81
N ALA A 308 -6.93 -23.23 8.89
CA ALA A 308 -5.69 -23.29 9.67
C ALA A 308 -4.50 -22.64 8.93
N GLY A 309 -4.65 -22.34 7.64
CA GLY A 309 -3.71 -21.56 6.84
C GLY A 309 -4.26 -20.17 6.51
N ARG A 310 -3.53 -19.44 5.67
CA ARG A 310 -3.82 -18.04 5.32
C ARG A 310 -4.99 -17.89 4.35
N PHE A 311 -5.21 -18.86 3.47
CA PHE A 311 -6.12 -18.72 2.33
C PHE A 311 -7.41 -19.54 2.47
N GLY A 312 -7.83 -19.88 3.69
CA GLY A 312 -8.99 -20.76 3.91
C GLY A 312 -10.33 -20.25 3.35
N ALA A 313 -10.52 -18.92 3.31
CA ALA A 313 -11.75 -18.31 2.81
C ALA A 313 -11.93 -18.43 1.29
N GLY A 314 -10.86 -18.68 0.55
CA GLY A 314 -10.89 -18.76 -0.91
C GLY A 314 -9.60 -18.25 -1.54
N ILE A 315 -9.51 -18.41 -2.85
CA ILE A 315 -8.41 -17.93 -3.68
C ILE A 315 -8.98 -17.13 -4.87
N PRO A 316 -8.47 -15.92 -5.16
CA PRO A 316 -8.95 -15.11 -6.28
C PRO A 316 -8.48 -15.71 -7.62
N ARG A 317 -8.90 -15.14 -8.74
CA ARG A 317 -8.30 -15.46 -10.04
C ARG A 317 -6.78 -15.21 -10.06
N ILE A 318 -6.05 -15.98 -10.86
CA ILE A 318 -4.58 -15.91 -10.97
C ILE A 318 -4.08 -14.50 -11.35
N SER A 319 -4.83 -13.78 -12.17
CA SER A 319 -4.45 -12.45 -12.66
C SER A 319 -4.60 -11.33 -11.63
N ASP A 320 -5.08 -11.61 -10.41
CA ASP A 320 -5.27 -10.60 -9.37
C ASP A 320 -5.03 -11.18 -7.96
N GLY A 321 -3.83 -10.95 -7.42
CA GLY A 321 -3.43 -11.42 -6.09
C GLY A 321 -3.81 -10.49 -4.94
N SER A 322 -4.53 -9.40 -5.18
CA SER A 322 -4.75 -8.33 -4.19
C SER A 322 -5.39 -8.84 -2.89
N LEU A 323 -6.40 -9.71 -2.99
CA LEU A 323 -7.07 -10.29 -1.82
C LEU A 323 -6.19 -11.31 -1.06
N LEU A 324 -5.16 -11.89 -1.70
CA LEU A 324 -4.23 -12.80 -1.00
C LEU A 324 -3.35 -12.03 -0.01
N PHE A 325 -2.91 -10.81 -0.34
CA PHE A 325 -2.17 -9.97 0.61
C PHE A 325 -3.05 -9.54 1.79
N LEU A 326 -4.32 -9.21 1.54
CA LEU A 326 -5.29 -8.92 2.60
C LEU A 326 -5.48 -10.14 3.52
N MET A 327 -5.66 -11.33 2.95
CA MET A 327 -5.77 -12.58 3.72
C MET A 327 -4.49 -12.91 4.50
N HIS A 328 -3.32 -12.64 3.92
CA HIS A 328 -2.04 -12.77 4.63
C HIS A 328 -2.00 -11.89 5.87
N LEU A 329 -2.36 -10.61 5.74
CA LEU A 329 -2.45 -9.69 6.87
C LEU A 329 -3.45 -10.15 7.93
N VAL A 330 -4.65 -10.56 7.54
CA VAL A 330 -5.67 -11.08 8.45
C VAL A 330 -5.16 -12.32 9.21
N SER A 331 -4.40 -13.20 8.54
CA SER A 331 -3.79 -14.36 9.19
C SER A 331 -2.79 -14.00 10.29
N LYS A 332 -2.28 -12.77 10.33
CA LYS A 332 -1.34 -12.27 11.35
C LYS A 332 -2.02 -11.47 12.46
N MET A 333 -3.35 -11.37 12.43
CA MET A 333 -4.09 -10.75 13.52
C MET A 333 -3.97 -11.56 14.81
N ARG A 334 -3.79 -10.83 15.91
CA ARG A 334 -4.03 -11.27 17.29
C ARG A 334 -5.53 -11.44 17.50
N SER A 335 -5.89 -12.37 18.37
CA SER A 335 -7.29 -12.54 18.78
C SER A 335 -7.77 -11.37 19.65
N PRO A 336 -9.09 -11.11 19.76
CA PRO A 336 -9.63 -10.13 20.71
C PRO A 336 -9.17 -10.38 22.15
N ALA A 337 -9.06 -11.65 22.55
CA ALA A 337 -8.57 -12.02 23.89
C ALA A 337 -7.10 -11.59 24.13
N GLU A 338 -6.32 -11.41 23.07
CA GLU A 338 -4.94 -10.92 23.11
C GLU A 338 -4.85 -9.40 22.87
N GLY A 339 -5.98 -8.68 22.80
CA GLY A 339 -6.04 -7.24 22.54
C GLY A 339 -6.24 -6.85 21.07
N GLY A 340 -6.48 -7.81 20.19
CA GLY A 340 -6.79 -7.57 18.78
C GLY A 340 -5.65 -6.99 17.95
N SER A 341 -5.95 -6.69 16.69
CA SER A 341 -5.05 -6.11 15.71
C SER A 341 -5.80 -5.15 14.80
N ARG A 342 -5.08 -4.14 14.28
CA ARG A 342 -5.62 -3.16 13.34
C ARG A 342 -4.79 -3.17 12.05
N ILE A 343 -5.46 -3.18 10.90
CA ILE A 343 -4.82 -3.31 9.59
C ILE A 343 -5.24 -2.16 8.68
N GLY A 344 -4.27 -1.55 7.99
CA GLY A 344 -4.51 -0.54 6.98
C GLY A 344 -3.82 -0.90 5.67
N ILE A 345 -4.58 -1.30 4.67
CA ILE A 345 -4.05 -1.77 3.39
C ILE A 345 -4.62 -0.96 2.23
N VAL A 346 -3.73 -0.51 1.33
CA VAL A 346 -4.12 0.18 0.10
C VAL A 346 -4.41 -0.84 -0.99
N LEU A 347 -5.58 -0.76 -1.62
CA LEU A 347 -5.99 -1.62 -2.72
C LEU A 347 -6.59 -0.79 -3.87
N ASN A 348 -6.63 -1.35 -5.07
CA ASN A 348 -7.41 -0.77 -6.17
C ASN A 348 -8.91 -1.11 -6.02
N GLY A 349 -9.73 -0.78 -7.01
CA GLY A 349 -11.16 -1.08 -6.98
C GLY A 349 -11.54 -2.56 -7.10
N SER A 350 -10.66 -3.44 -7.60
CA SER A 350 -11.02 -4.84 -7.91
C SER A 350 -11.48 -5.64 -6.68
N PRO A 351 -10.77 -5.62 -5.53
CA PRO A 351 -11.20 -6.28 -4.30
C PRO A 351 -12.61 -5.94 -3.82
N LEU A 352 -13.16 -4.77 -4.17
CA LEU A 352 -14.48 -4.33 -3.72
C LEU A 352 -15.62 -5.13 -4.35
N PHE A 353 -15.53 -5.54 -5.63
CA PHE A 353 -16.67 -6.07 -6.37
C PHE A 353 -16.36 -7.17 -7.38
N THR A 354 -15.09 -7.45 -7.68
CA THR A 354 -14.73 -8.52 -8.61
C THR A 354 -15.13 -9.88 -8.06
N GLY A 355 -15.62 -10.77 -8.93
CA GLY A 355 -16.00 -12.14 -8.57
C GLY A 355 -17.49 -12.28 -8.34
N ASP A 356 -18.04 -13.36 -8.88
CA ASP A 356 -19.46 -13.68 -8.80
C ASP A 356 -19.79 -14.44 -7.50
N ALA A 357 -21.07 -14.61 -7.19
CA ALA A 357 -21.50 -15.36 -6.01
C ALA A 357 -20.91 -16.79 -6.01
N GLY A 358 -20.26 -17.18 -4.90
CA GLY A 358 -19.53 -18.44 -4.78
C GLY A 358 -18.13 -18.47 -5.42
N SER A 359 -17.66 -17.39 -6.07
CA SER A 359 -16.25 -17.28 -6.49
C SER A 359 -15.34 -16.98 -5.31
N GLY A 360 -14.04 -17.27 -5.44
CA GLY A 360 -13.08 -17.06 -4.35
C GLY A 360 -12.98 -15.61 -3.88
N GLU A 361 -13.04 -14.62 -4.79
CA GLU A 361 -13.06 -13.20 -4.40
C GLU A 361 -14.31 -12.85 -3.58
N SER A 362 -15.47 -13.35 -3.99
CA SER A 362 -16.73 -13.13 -3.29
C SER A 362 -16.75 -13.84 -1.94
N GLU A 363 -16.24 -15.06 -1.85
CA GLU A 363 -16.18 -15.82 -0.59
C GLU A 363 -15.17 -15.22 0.40
N ILE A 364 -14.05 -14.67 -0.08
CA ILE A 364 -13.13 -13.88 0.77
C ILE A 364 -13.87 -12.66 1.34
N ARG A 365 -14.54 -11.86 0.51
CA ARG A 365 -15.31 -10.70 1.00
C ARG A 365 -16.40 -11.11 1.98
N ARG A 366 -17.16 -12.15 1.64
CA ARG A 366 -18.20 -12.74 2.50
C ARG A 366 -17.62 -13.10 3.85
N TRP A 367 -16.50 -13.81 3.88
CA TRP A 367 -15.84 -14.22 5.12
C TRP A 367 -15.38 -13.03 5.96
N LEU A 368 -14.75 -12.02 5.35
CA LEU A 368 -14.29 -10.82 6.06
C LEU A 368 -15.44 -10.02 6.68
N LEU A 369 -16.59 -9.92 5.99
CA LEU A 369 -17.77 -9.20 6.45
C LEU A 369 -18.59 -10.00 7.47
N GLU A 370 -18.77 -11.31 7.26
CA GLU A 370 -19.46 -12.21 8.20
C GLU A 370 -18.70 -12.34 9.52
N ASN A 371 -17.36 -12.27 9.50
CA ASN A 371 -16.53 -12.24 10.72
C ASN A 371 -16.31 -10.81 11.27
N ASP A 372 -17.04 -9.83 10.75
CA ASP A 372 -17.03 -8.44 11.24
C ASP A 372 -15.63 -7.80 11.28
N MET A 373 -14.75 -8.12 10.34
CA MET A 373 -13.36 -7.64 10.34
C MET A 373 -13.19 -6.31 9.60
N VAL A 374 -13.95 -6.09 8.51
CA VAL A 374 -13.85 -4.84 7.72
C VAL A 374 -14.51 -3.71 8.48
N GLU A 375 -13.74 -2.75 8.95
CA GLU A 375 -14.24 -1.63 9.76
C GLU A 375 -14.58 -0.41 8.91
N THR A 376 -13.69 -0.03 7.99
CA THR A 376 -13.87 1.17 7.17
C THR A 376 -13.18 1.03 5.83
N ILE A 377 -13.75 1.61 4.78
CA ILE A 377 -13.11 1.76 3.47
C ILE A 377 -13.10 3.23 3.09
N ILE A 378 -11.91 3.78 2.82
CA ILE A 378 -11.70 5.18 2.45
C ILE A 378 -11.31 5.25 0.97
N ALA A 379 -12.12 5.89 0.13
CA ALA A 379 -11.77 6.17 -1.27
C ALA A 379 -10.82 7.37 -1.33
N LEU A 380 -9.65 7.19 -1.96
CA LEU A 380 -8.62 8.23 -2.06
C LEU A 380 -8.77 9.05 -3.36
N PRO A 381 -8.20 10.27 -3.41
CA PRO A 381 -8.07 11.03 -4.65
C PRO A 381 -7.35 10.22 -5.76
N ASN A 382 -7.80 10.41 -7.00
CA ASN A 382 -7.06 9.95 -8.16
C ASN A 382 -5.74 10.72 -8.30
N ASP A 383 -4.80 10.17 -9.08
CA ASP A 383 -3.48 10.78 -9.35
C ASP A 383 -2.67 11.10 -8.07
N LEU A 384 -2.93 10.36 -6.99
CA LEU A 384 -2.19 10.48 -5.73
C LEU A 384 -0.90 9.65 -5.75
N PHE A 385 -0.88 8.55 -6.49
CA PHE A 385 0.25 7.62 -6.57
C PHE A 385 1.20 7.93 -7.74
N TYR A 386 2.47 7.58 -7.58
CA TYR A 386 3.52 7.90 -8.55
C TYR A 386 3.41 7.10 -9.86
N ASN A 387 2.88 5.87 -9.81
CA ASN A 387 2.80 4.95 -10.97
C ASN A 387 1.42 4.87 -11.62
N THR A 388 0.37 5.36 -10.94
CA THR A 388 -1.02 5.12 -11.37
C THR A 388 -1.95 6.29 -11.05
N GLY A 389 -2.89 6.54 -11.95
CA GLY A 389 -4.01 7.48 -11.77
C GLY A 389 -5.32 6.78 -11.44
N ILE A 390 -5.29 5.47 -11.14
CA ILE A 390 -6.49 4.69 -10.82
C ILE A 390 -7.07 5.11 -9.47
N ALA A 391 -8.36 4.84 -9.29
CA ALA A 391 -9.00 4.89 -7.99
C ALA A 391 -8.39 3.86 -7.04
N THR A 392 -8.02 4.32 -5.85
CA THR A 392 -7.44 3.51 -4.78
C THR A 392 -8.22 3.69 -3.49
N TYR A 393 -8.16 2.69 -2.63
CA TYR A 393 -8.94 2.61 -1.41
C TYR A 393 -8.07 2.14 -0.26
N VAL A 394 -8.18 2.78 0.90
CA VAL A 394 -7.64 2.26 2.15
C VAL A 394 -8.70 1.37 2.78
N TRP A 395 -8.38 0.10 2.98
CA TRP A 395 -9.18 -0.82 3.78
C TRP A 395 -8.63 -0.82 5.19
N LEU A 396 -9.49 -0.48 6.15
CA LEU A 396 -9.22 -0.55 7.57
C LEU A 396 -9.96 -1.76 8.14
N LEU A 397 -9.22 -2.68 8.75
CA LEU A 397 -9.75 -3.86 9.43
C LEU A 397 -9.37 -3.83 10.90
N ASP A 398 -10.25 -4.37 11.73
CA ASP A 398 -10.05 -4.47 13.17
C ASP A 398 -10.57 -5.83 13.65
N SER A 399 -9.72 -6.61 14.31
CA SER A 399 -10.15 -7.91 14.86
C SER A 399 -10.92 -7.78 16.18
N ASP A 400 -10.83 -6.63 16.87
CA ASP A 400 -11.56 -6.32 18.10
C ASP A 400 -12.26 -4.96 17.98
N LYS A 401 -13.15 -4.85 16.99
CA LYS A 401 -13.93 -3.63 16.73
C LYS A 401 -14.53 -3.06 18.00
N ARG A 402 -14.39 -1.73 18.14
CA ARG A 402 -15.10 -0.95 19.16
C ARG A 402 -16.60 -1.21 19.11
N THR A 403 -17.25 -1.12 20.27
CA THR A 403 -18.69 -1.42 20.44
C THR A 403 -19.58 -0.60 19.51
N ASP A 404 -19.24 0.64 19.25
CA ASP A 404 -19.96 1.54 18.33
C ASP A 404 -19.77 1.20 16.85
N ARG A 405 -18.90 0.23 16.51
CA ARG A 405 -18.59 -0.19 15.13
C ARG A 405 -18.96 -1.63 14.80
N LYS A 406 -19.32 -2.44 15.80
CA LYS A 406 -19.67 -3.85 15.60
C LYS A 406 -20.84 -4.03 14.63
N GLY A 407 -20.70 -5.00 13.74
CA GLY A 407 -21.70 -5.35 12.73
C GLY A 407 -21.81 -4.36 11.58
N LYS A 408 -20.95 -3.33 11.52
CA LYS A 408 -21.04 -2.25 10.54
C LYS A 408 -19.72 -2.01 9.81
N VAL A 409 -19.85 -1.47 8.60
CA VAL A 409 -18.77 -0.92 7.77
C VAL A 409 -19.06 0.56 7.49
N GLN A 410 -18.07 1.41 7.73
CA GLN A 410 -18.10 2.82 7.32
C GLN A 410 -17.47 2.97 5.94
N LEU A 411 -18.11 3.68 5.02
CA LEU A 411 -17.51 4.11 3.76
C LEU A 411 -17.24 5.61 3.83
N ILE A 412 -16.02 6.04 3.48
CA ILE A 412 -15.61 7.44 3.49
C ILE A 412 -15.09 7.83 2.10
N ASP A 413 -15.77 8.75 1.43
CA ASP A 413 -15.38 9.26 0.13
C ASP A 413 -14.47 10.50 0.28
N ALA A 414 -13.16 10.27 0.32
CA ALA A 414 -12.14 11.31 0.36
C ALA A 414 -11.59 11.68 -1.03
N THR A 415 -12.31 11.36 -2.12
CA THR A 415 -11.82 11.56 -3.50
C THR A 415 -11.54 13.03 -3.86
N ARG A 416 -12.16 13.98 -3.13
CA ARG A 416 -11.94 15.43 -3.28
C ARG A 416 -11.01 16.02 -2.21
N MET A 417 -10.45 15.21 -1.31
CA MET A 417 -9.55 15.67 -0.25
C MET A 417 -8.12 15.75 -0.75
N TYR A 418 -7.83 16.76 -1.57
CA TYR A 418 -6.49 16.96 -2.11
C TYR A 418 -6.13 18.44 -2.31
N ALA A 419 -4.86 18.69 -2.59
CA ALA A 419 -4.32 19.91 -3.15
C ALA A 419 -3.51 19.60 -4.41
N LYS A 420 -3.52 20.48 -5.40
CA LYS A 420 -2.71 20.33 -6.62
C LYS A 420 -1.24 20.58 -6.30
N ILE A 421 -0.34 19.74 -6.83
CA ILE A 421 1.10 19.97 -6.70
C ILE A 421 1.61 20.77 -7.90
N GLN A 422 2.61 21.63 -7.68
CA GLN A 422 3.18 22.50 -8.72
C GLN A 422 3.92 21.71 -9.80
N LYS A 423 4.65 20.67 -9.40
CA LYS A 423 5.43 19.81 -10.30
C LYS A 423 4.95 18.38 -10.16
N SER A 424 4.52 17.83 -11.29
CA SER A 424 4.16 16.41 -11.41
C SER A 424 5.33 15.51 -11.06
N LEU A 425 5.06 14.42 -10.34
CA LEU A 425 6.04 13.38 -10.00
C LEU A 425 5.56 12.03 -10.55
N GLY A 426 6.08 11.59 -11.69
CA GLY A 426 5.52 10.45 -12.42
C GLY A 426 4.07 10.72 -12.84
N LYS A 427 3.12 9.89 -12.39
CA LYS A 427 1.66 10.11 -12.54
C LYS A 427 1.02 10.87 -11.39
N LYS A 428 1.75 11.17 -10.31
CA LYS A 428 1.25 11.96 -9.20
C LYS A 428 0.98 13.41 -9.62
N ARG A 429 -0.22 13.91 -9.36
CA ARG A 429 -0.68 15.28 -9.67
C ARG A 429 -1.22 16.03 -8.46
N VAL A 430 -1.55 15.30 -7.40
CA VAL A 430 -2.18 15.86 -6.19
C VAL A 430 -1.52 15.30 -4.94
N THR A 431 -1.73 15.97 -3.80
CA THR A 431 -1.31 15.54 -2.46
C THR A 431 -2.47 15.72 -1.49
N ILE A 432 -2.48 14.98 -0.38
CA ILE A 432 -3.40 15.23 0.74
C ILE A 432 -2.64 16.08 1.75
N THR A 433 -3.23 17.19 2.19
CA THR A 433 -2.64 18.09 3.19
C THR A 433 -2.82 17.55 4.61
N ASP A 434 -2.04 18.04 5.57
CA ASP A 434 -2.15 17.59 6.97
C ASP A 434 -3.52 17.93 7.57
N GLU A 435 -4.10 19.07 7.21
CA GLU A 435 -5.45 19.48 7.62
C GLU A 435 -6.52 18.52 7.05
N GLN A 436 -6.37 18.12 5.78
CA GLN A 436 -7.25 17.15 5.14
C GLN A 436 -7.11 15.76 5.78
N ILE A 437 -5.88 15.32 6.10
CA ILE A 437 -5.64 14.07 6.82
C ILE A 437 -6.35 14.12 8.19
N ALA A 438 -6.15 15.18 8.96
CA ALA A 438 -6.78 15.33 10.28
C ALA A 438 -8.31 15.26 10.21
N GLU A 439 -8.92 15.89 9.19
CA GLU A 439 -10.37 15.84 8.99
C GLU A 439 -10.85 14.43 8.62
N ILE A 440 -10.18 13.73 7.70
CA ILE A 440 -10.50 12.34 7.34
C ILE A 440 -10.38 11.44 8.58
N VAL A 441 -9.29 11.58 9.35
CA VAL A 441 -9.05 10.78 10.57
C VAL A 441 -10.12 11.06 11.62
N LYS A 442 -10.63 12.29 11.73
CA LYS A 442 -11.72 12.64 12.65
C LYS A 442 -13.04 11.98 12.23
N VAL A 443 -13.43 12.12 10.96
CA VAL A 443 -14.66 11.49 10.42
C VAL A 443 -14.60 9.99 10.61
N TYR A 444 -13.42 9.41 10.38
CA TYR A 444 -13.14 8.03 10.72
C TYR A 444 -13.29 7.82 12.22
N SER A 445 -12.41 8.30 13.10
CA SER A 445 -12.31 7.90 14.51
C SER A 445 -13.58 8.11 15.35
N GLU A 446 -14.37 9.14 15.03
CA GLU A 446 -15.65 9.46 15.68
C GLU A 446 -16.85 8.67 15.08
N ALA A 447 -16.61 7.80 14.09
CA ALA A 447 -17.62 7.00 13.40
C ALA A 447 -18.79 7.84 12.83
N GLN A 448 -18.45 9.02 12.30
CA GLN A 448 -19.43 9.96 11.76
C GLN A 448 -20.15 9.42 10.52
N GLU A 449 -21.39 9.85 10.34
CA GLU A 449 -22.29 9.44 9.26
C GLU A 449 -23.08 10.66 8.78
N ASP A 450 -23.37 10.70 7.48
CA ASP A 450 -24.11 11.77 6.82
C ASP A 450 -23.50 13.18 7.01
N VAL A 451 -22.17 13.23 7.12
CA VAL A 451 -21.37 14.45 7.25
C VAL A 451 -20.76 14.89 5.92
N SER A 452 -20.30 16.15 5.85
CA SER A 452 -19.53 16.72 4.75
C SER A 452 -18.13 17.13 5.20
N PHE A 453 -17.15 17.07 4.31
CA PHE A 453 -15.83 17.65 4.56
C PHE A 453 -15.82 19.17 4.35
N THR A 454 -15.01 19.87 5.15
CA THR A 454 -14.78 21.31 5.07
C THR A 454 -13.54 21.64 4.24
N GLN A 455 -12.58 20.72 4.13
CA GLN A 455 -11.32 20.89 3.42
C GLN A 455 -11.31 20.27 2.00
N GLU A 456 -12.48 19.99 1.39
CA GLU A 456 -12.51 19.50 0.01
C GLU A 456 -11.88 20.51 -0.95
N TYR A 457 -11.14 20.01 -1.94
CA TYR A 457 -10.68 20.81 -3.05
C TYR A 457 -11.88 21.39 -3.81
N LYS A 458 -11.93 22.72 -3.93
CA LYS A 458 -12.86 23.45 -4.79
C LYS A 458 -12.10 23.95 -6.02
N GLU A 459 -12.63 23.71 -7.22
CA GLU A 459 -12.07 24.34 -8.41
C GLU A 459 -12.21 25.86 -8.28
N PRO A 460 -11.16 26.64 -8.60
CA PRO A 460 -11.28 28.09 -8.60
C PRO A 460 -12.28 28.51 -9.67
N VAL A 461 -13.29 29.28 -9.23
CA VAL A 461 -14.32 29.89 -10.09
C VAL A 461 -13.60 30.72 -11.17
N LYS A 462 -13.82 30.40 -12.44
CA LYS A 462 -13.26 31.19 -13.54
C LYS A 462 -13.95 32.56 -13.54
N ALA A 463 -13.21 33.66 -13.73
CA ALA A 463 -13.76 35.02 -13.72
C ALA A 463 -14.88 35.29 -14.77
N SER A 464 -15.21 34.32 -15.64
CA SER A 464 -16.29 34.37 -16.60
C SER A 464 -17.60 33.71 -16.14
N SER A 465 -17.64 32.98 -15.02
CA SER A 465 -18.90 32.39 -14.53
C SER A 465 -19.83 33.46 -13.95
N LEU A 466 -21.12 33.34 -14.29
CA LEU A 466 -22.19 34.18 -13.76
C LEU A 466 -22.33 33.98 -12.24
N PRO A 467 -22.97 34.93 -11.51
CA PRO A 467 -23.15 34.87 -10.06
C PRO A 467 -23.95 33.66 -9.53
N ASP A 468 -24.52 32.85 -10.42
CA ASP A 468 -25.40 31.71 -10.10
C ASP A 468 -24.70 30.34 -10.19
N GLU A 469 -23.37 30.27 -10.05
CA GLU A 469 -22.75 29.01 -9.60
C GLU A 469 -23.13 28.82 -8.13
N GLU A 470 -24.38 28.36 -7.92
CA GLU A 470 -24.93 27.95 -6.63
C GLU A 470 -23.87 27.13 -5.88
N ASP A 471 -23.61 27.51 -4.62
CA ASP A 471 -22.87 26.68 -3.67
C ASP A 471 -23.44 25.26 -3.76
N GLU A 472 -22.72 24.33 -4.41
CA GLU A 472 -23.15 22.94 -4.47
C GLU A 472 -23.41 22.49 -3.03
N ALA A 473 -24.63 22.00 -2.78
CA ALA A 473 -25.01 21.54 -1.46
C ALA A 473 -23.92 20.59 -0.90
N PRO A 474 -23.57 20.71 0.40
CA PRO A 474 -22.48 19.93 0.96
C PRO A 474 -22.64 18.45 0.64
N ARG A 475 -21.57 17.87 0.07
CA ARG A 475 -21.56 16.46 -0.32
C ARG A 475 -21.52 15.59 0.93
N VAL A 476 -22.40 14.60 1.03
CA VAL A 476 -22.28 13.56 2.05
C VAL A 476 -21.06 12.71 1.71
N VAL A 477 -20.09 12.64 2.64
CA VAL A 477 -18.80 11.95 2.43
C VAL A 477 -18.64 10.69 3.27
N ALA A 478 -19.48 10.47 4.28
CA ALA A 478 -19.40 9.28 5.12
C ALA A 478 -20.77 8.62 5.31
N LYS A 479 -20.83 7.30 5.15
CA LYS A 479 -22.05 6.49 5.34
C LYS A 479 -21.72 5.20 6.06
N ARG A 480 -22.67 4.66 6.83
CA ARG A 480 -22.47 3.40 7.55
C ARG A 480 -23.51 2.38 7.13
N PHE A 481 -23.08 1.15 6.98
CA PHE A 481 -23.93 0.05 6.52
C PHE A 481 -23.72 -1.16 7.42
N ASP A 482 -24.79 -1.92 7.65
CA ASP A 482 -24.67 -3.23 8.29
C ASP A 482 -23.90 -4.18 7.37
N ASN A 483 -23.15 -5.13 7.93
CA ASN A 483 -22.32 -6.05 7.13
C ASN A 483 -23.13 -6.79 6.05
N THR A 484 -24.37 -7.16 6.35
CA THR A 484 -25.28 -7.87 5.44
C THR A 484 -25.76 -7.03 4.26
N PHE A 485 -25.65 -5.69 4.34
CA PHE A 485 -26.06 -4.77 3.27
C PHE A 485 -25.32 -5.01 1.96
N PHE A 486 -24.05 -5.45 2.04
CA PHE A 486 -23.22 -5.72 0.87
C PHE A 486 -23.44 -7.11 0.27
N GLY A 487 -24.26 -7.93 0.94
CA GLY A 487 -24.57 -9.28 0.50
C GLY A 487 -25.74 -9.30 -0.46
N TYR A 488 -25.68 -10.20 -1.43
CA TYR A 488 -26.78 -10.55 -2.31
C TYR A 488 -26.85 -12.07 -2.49
N ARG A 489 -28.01 -12.56 -2.90
CA ARG A 489 -28.25 -13.93 -3.29
C ARG A 489 -28.49 -13.96 -4.79
N LYS A 490 -27.55 -14.55 -5.51
CA LYS A 490 -27.69 -14.82 -6.94
C LYS A 490 -28.56 -16.04 -7.15
N VAL A 491 -29.79 -15.80 -7.59
CA VAL A 491 -30.76 -16.86 -7.88
C VAL A 491 -30.77 -17.15 -9.38
N THR A 492 -30.85 -18.43 -9.73
CA THR A 492 -31.06 -18.83 -11.13
C THR A 492 -32.56 -18.86 -11.40
N ILE A 493 -32.99 -18.17 -12.45
CA ILE A 493 -34.39 -18.06 -12.86
C ILE A 493 -34.60 -18.97 -14.06
N ASP A 494 -35.49 -19.94 -13.88
CA ASP A 494 -35.89 -20.88 -14.92
C ASP A 494 -37.26 -20.52 -15.47
N ARG A 495 -37.47 -20.87 -16.74
CA ARG A 495 -38.70 -20.64 -17.48
C ARG A 495 -39.13 -21.91 -18.21
N PRO A 496 -40.42 -22.10 -18.49
CA PRO A 496 -40.88 -23.30 -19.16
C PRO A 496 -40.33 -23.38 -20.59
N ILE A 497 -40.27 -24.59 -21.12
CA ILE A 497 -39.83 -24.84 -22.50
C ILE A 497 -40.75 -24.08 -23.47
N ALA A 498 -40.16 -23.23 -24.32
CA ALA A 498 -40.91 -22.45 -25.29
C ALA A 498 -41.80 -23.34 -26.18
N ALA A 499 -43.00 -22.86 -26.51
CA ALA A 499 -43.95 -23.60 -27.31
C ALA A 499 -43.32 -24.03 -28.65
N GLY A 500 -43.39 -25.34 -28.97
CA GLY A 500 -42.82 -25.91 -30.19
C GLY A 500 -41.35 -26.31 -30.10
N LYS A 501 -40.67 -26.05 -28.98
CA LYS A 501 -39.28 -26.47 -28.76
C LYS A 501 -39.20 -27.89 -28.20
N ALA A 502 -38.37 -28.73 -28.81
CA ALA A 502 -38.16 -30.10 -28.34
C ALA A 502 -37.40 -30.12 -27.00
N VAL A 503 -37.83 -31.01 -26.10
CA VAL A 503 -37.15 -31.24 -24.82
C VAL A 503 -35.79 -31.89 -25.10
N LYS A 504 -34.70 -31.12 -24.97
CA LYS A 504 -33.33 -31.62 -25.23
C LYS A 504 -32.86 -32.65 -24.19
N ALA A 505 -33.36 -32.60 -22.96
CA ALA A 505 -33.02 -33.56 -21.89
C ALA A 505 -34.19 -33.74 -20.91
N LYS A 506 -34.42 -34.97 -20.42
CA LYS A 506 -35.42 -35.22 -19.37
C LYS A 506 -34.92 -34.65 -18.03
N PRO A 507 -35.75 -33.87 -17.30
CA PRO A 507 -35.36 -33.34 -15.98
C PRO A 507 -35.11 -34.48 -14.99
N LYS A 508 -34.23 -34.25 -14.01
CA LYS A 508 -34.02 -35.23 -12.92
C LYS A 508 -35.27 -35.32 -12.05
N LYS A 509 -35.40 -36.41 -11.30
CA LYS A 509 -36.56 -36.64 -10.41
C LYS A 509 -36.71 -35.49 -9.41
N GLY A 510 -37.78 -34.71 -9.54
CA GLY A 510 -38.06 -33.53 -8.71
C GLY A 510 -37.78 -32.17 -9.36
N GLU A 511 -37.13 -32.14 -10.53
CA GLU A 511 -36.87 -30.91 -11.28
C GLU A 511 -38.01 -30.61 -12.28
N LYS A 512 -38.38 -29.33 -12.38
CA LYS A 512 -39.25 -28.84 -13.48
C LYS A 512 -38.43 -28.77 -14.77
N ALA A 513 -39.03 -29.14 -15.89
CA ALA A 513 -38.40 -28.94 -17.20
C ALA A 513 -38.31 -27.44 -17.51
N TYR A 514 -37.15 -26.98 -17.97
CA TYR A 514 -36.89 -25.57 -18.26
C TYR A 514 -36.27 -25.37 -19.65
N ASP A 515 -36.41 -24.16 -20.20
CA ASP A 515 -35.71 -23.75 -21.41
C ASP A 515 -34.32 -23.17 -21.08
N PRO A 516 -33.21 -23.82 -21.47
CA PRO A 516 -31.88 -23.29 -21.20
C PRO A 516 -31.59 -21.97 -21.91
N ASP A 517 -32.28 -21.65 -23.01
CA ASP A 517 -32.07 -20.40 -23.75
C ASP A 517 -32.86 -19.22 -23.13
N LEU A 518 -33.76 -19.50 -22.18
CA LEU A 518 -34.54 -18.49 -21.46
C LEU A 518 -34.15 -18.40 -19.97
N ARG A 519 -33.12 -19.14 -19.56
CA ARG A 519 -32.57 -19.09 -18.20
C ARG A 519 -31.86 -17.76 -17.98
N ASP A 520 -32.12 -17.16 -16.82
CA ASP A 520 -31.46 -15.92 -16.40
C ASP A 520 -31.00 -16.02 -14.93
N THR A 521 -30.37 -14.96 -14.42
CA THR A 521 -30.00 -14.84 -13.02
C THR A 521 -30.34 -13.48 -12.46
N GLU A 522 -30.81 -13.46 -11.22
CA GLU A 522 -31.15 -12.24 -10.49
C GLU A 522 -30.33 -12.14 -9.20
N ASN A 523 -29.96 -10.92 -8.82
CA ASN A 523 -29.21 -10.66 -7.60
C ASN A 523 -30.14 -10.03 -6.55
N VAL A 524 -30.69 -10.86 -5.67
CA VAL A 524 -31.60 -10.43 -4.61
C VAL A 524 -30.79 -9.92 -3.41
N PRO A 525 -30.95 -8.68 -2.91
CA PRO A 525 -30.26 -8.23 -1.70
C PRO A 525 -30.53 -9.16 -0.50
N LEU A 526 -29.54 -9.44 0.35
CA LEU A 526 -29.75 -10.34 1.49
C LEU A 526 -30.75 -9.84 2.53
N ALA A 527 -30.98 -8.52 2.57
CA ALA A 527 -31.97 -7.90 3.44
C ALA A 527 -33.41 -8.06 2.95
N GLU A 528 -33.60 -8.59 1.74
CA GLU A 528 -34.92 -8.70 1.11
C GLU A 528 -35.38 -10.17 1.02
N ASP A 529 -36.69 -10.40 1.17
CA ASP A 529 -37.27 -11.72 0.92
C ASP A 529 -37.29 -12.03 -0.58
N MET A 530 -36.82 -13.23 -0.93
CA MET A 530 -36.72 -13.67 -2.33
C MET A 530 -38.07 -13.73 -3.03
N ALA A 531 -39.14 -14.13 -2.35
CA ALA A 531 -40.45 -14.22 -2.97
C ALA A 531 -41.05 -12.84 -3.20
N GLU A 532 -40.78 -11.86 -2.32
CA GLU A 532 -41.17 -10.47 -2.52
C GLU A 532 -40.43 -9.83 -3.69
N TYR A 533 -39.11 -10.01 -3.78
CA TYR A 533 -38.31 -9.54 -4.91
C TYR A 533 -38.83 -10.11 -6.24
N MET A 534 -39.07 -11.43 -6.29
CA MET A 534 -39.61 -12.09 -7.49
C MET A 534 -40.94 -11.49 -7.92
N LYS A 535 -41.86 -11.22 -6.99
CA LYS A 535 -43.16 -10.60 -7.30
C LYS A 535 -43.04 -9.17 -7.82
N ARG A 536 -42.03 -8.41 -7.35
CA ARG A 536 -41.85 -7.00 -7.71
C ARG A 536 -41.09 -6.82 -9.02
N GLU A 537 -39.98 -7.54 -9.21
CA GLU A 537 -39.02 -7.27 -10.29
C GLU A 537 -39.12 -8.29 -11.44
N VAL A 538 -39.36 -9.57 -11.14
CA VAL A 538 -39.20 -10.66 -12.12
C VAL A 538 -40.52 -11.11 -12.75
N LEU A 539 -41.53 -11.39 -11.92
CA LEU A 539 -42.81 -11.92 -12.36
C LEU A 539 -43.66 -10.92 -13.19
N PRO A 540 -43.59 -9.58 -13.00
CA PRO A 540 -44.35 -8.66 -13.84
C PRO A 540 -43.96 -8.70 -15.34
N PRO A 541 -42.67 -8.65 -15.72
CA PRO A 541 -42.28 -8.85 -17.12
C PRO A 541 -42.28 -10.32 -17.54
N VAL A 542 -42.15 -11.27 -16.60
CA VAL A 542 -41.98 -12.71 -16.90
C VAL A 542 -42.84 -13.61 -15.97
N PRO A 543 -44.17 -13.69 -16.18
CA PRO A 543 -45.08 -14.34 -15.23
C PRO A 543 -44.93 -15.86 -15.09
N ASP A 544 -44.26 -16.50 -16.04
CA ASP A 544 -44.05 -17.96 -16.10
C ASP A 544 -42.73 -18.42 -15.46
N ALA A 545 -41.93 -17.50 -14.94
CA ALA A 545 -40.63 -17.78 -14.33
C ALA A 545 -40.72 -18.36 -12.91
N TRP A 546 -39.74 -19.18 -12.51
CA TRP A 546 -39.55 -19.64 -11.13
C TRP A 546 -38.07 -19.74 -10.75
N VAL A 547 -37.78 -19.69 -9.46
CA VAL A 547 -36.41 -19.87 -8.95
C VAL A 547 -36.00 -21.34 -9.04
N ASN A 548 -34.81 -21.60 -9.56
CA ASN A 548 -34.18 -22.91 -9.53
C ASN A 548 -33.78 -23.28 -8.09
N GLU A 549 -34.44 -24.29 -7.53
CA GLU A 549 -34.20 -24.76 -6.15
C GLU A 549 -33.06 -25.77 -6.02
N THR A 550 -32.45 -26.22 -7.12
CA THR A 550 -31.38 -27.23 -7.08
C THR A 550 -29.99 -26.63 -6.96
N ILE A 551 -29.81 -25.38 -7.41
CA ILE A 551 -28.61 -24.60 -7.13
C ILE A 551 -28.75 -23.99 -5.74
N LYS A 552 -27.89 -24.37 -4.80
CA LYS A 552 -27.96 -23.96 -3.40
C LYS A 552 -26.62 -23.48 -2.87
N ASP A 553 -26.64 -22.56 -1.92
CA ASP A 553 -25.46 -22.09 -1.20
C ASP A 553 -24.95 -23.17 -0.24
N GLU A 554 -23.64 -23.39 -0.21
CA GLU A 554 -23.01 -24.43 0.60
C GLU A 554 -23.15 -24.18 2.10
N LYS A 555 -23.22 -22.91 2.54
CA LYS A 555 -23.24 -22.58 3.97
C LYS A 555 -24.64 -22.69 4.57
N ASP A 556 -25.69 -22.27 3.85
CA ASP A 556 -27.06 -22.24 4.38
C ASP A 556 -28.07 -23.16 3.68
N GLY A 557 -27.68 -23.82 2.59
CA GLY A 557 -28.51 -24.78 1.88
C GLY A 557 -29.75 -24.20 1.19
N LYS A 558 -29.87 -22.87 1.10
CA LYS A 558 -31.00 -22.20 0.43
C LYS A 558 -30.75 -22.02 -1.08
N PRO A 559 -31.81 -21.92 -1.92
CA PRO A 559 -31.69 -21.70 -3.35
C PRO A 559 -30.85 -20.47 -3.73
N GLY A 560 -30.07 -20.57 -4.79
CA GLY A 560 -29.10 -19.54 -5.22
C GLY A 560 -27.77 -19.60 -4.45
N LYS A 561 -26.82 -18.76 -4.86
CA LYS A 561 -25.51 -18.59 -4.22
C LYS A 561 -25.43 -17.24 -3.53
N VAL A 562 -24.85 -17.19 -2.34
CA VAL A 562 -24.60 -15.90 -1.69
C VAL A 562 -23.32 -15.29 -2.24
N GLY A 563 -23.39 -14.02 -2.61
CA GLY A 563 -22.27 -13.20 -3.01
C GLY A 563 -22.18 -11.95 -2.17
N TYR A 564 -20.99 -11.35 -2.13
CA TYR A 564 -20.78 -10.06 -1.48
C TYR A 564 -20.07 -9.11 -2.45
N GLY A 565 -20.46 -7.85 -2.45
CA GLY A 565 -19.86 -6.81 -3.28
C GLY A 565 -20.13 -5.41 -2.74
N ILE A 566 -19.11 -4.56 -2.79
CA ILE A 566 -19.14 -3.19 -2.29
C ILE A 566 -19.06 -2.24 -3.49
N ASN A 567 -20.21 -1.83 -4.02
CA ASN A 567 -20.23 -0.86 -5.12
C ASN A 567 -20.10 0.57 -4.57
N PHE A 568 -18.88 0.92 -4.17
CA PHE A 568 -18.57 2.17 -3.45
C PHE A 568 -19.21 3.41 -4.11
N ASN A 569 -18.97 3.60 -5.41
CA ASN A 569 -19.46 4.77 -6.16
C ASN A 569 -20.98 4.89 -6.19
N ARG A 570 -21.71 3.77 -6.20
CA ARG A 570 -23.18 3.77 -6.20
C ARG A 570 -23.73 4.41 -4.93
N TYR A 571 -23.04 4.31 -3.80
CA TYR A 571 -23.55 4.79 -2.51
C TYR A 571 -23.39 6.30 -2.32
N PHE A 572 -22.48 6.94 -3.05
CA PHE A 572 -22.25 8.39 -3.01
C PHE A 572 -22.76 9.12 -4.26
N TYR A 573 -23.32 8.38 -5.22
CA TYR A 573 -23.89 8.97 -6.42
C TYR A 573 -25.12 9.81 -6.09
N VAL A 574 -25.06 11.10 -6.43
CA VAL A 574 -26.20 12.02 -6.39
C VAL A 574 -26.57 12.34 -7.84
N TYR A 575 -27.80 11.99 -8.24
CA TYR A 575 -28.30 12.31 -9.58
C TYR A 575 -28.39 13.84 -9.75
N LYS A 576 -27.62 14.37 -10.69
CA LYS A 576 -27.76 15.76 -11.15
C LYS A 576 -28.58 15.76 -12.45
N PRO A 577 -29.81 16.30 -12.46
CA PRO A 577 -30.57 16.41 -13.69
C PRO A 577 -29.81 17.26 -14.71
N PRO A 578 -29.90 16.95 -16.01
CA PRO A 578 -29.31 17.79 -17.04
C PRO A 578 -29.90 19.21 -16.96
N ARG A 579 -29.04 20.22 -17.17
CA ARG A 579 -29.46 21.62 -17.19
C ARG A 579 -30.51 21.83 -18.29
N LYS A 580 -31.53 22.64 -18.01
CA LYS A 580 -32.61 22.89 -18.98
C LYS A 580 -32.05 23.57 -20.25
N PRO A 581 -32.46 23.15 -21.46
CA PRO A 581 -31.96 23.72 -22.72
C PRO A 581 -32.11 25.25 -22.80
N ASP A 582 -33.18 25.82 -22.25
CA ASP A 582 -33.43 27.26 -22.26
C ASP A 582 -32.41 28.06 -21.44
N VAL A 583 -31.92 27.48 -20.34
CA VAL A 583 -30.88 28.08 -19.50
C VAL A 583 -29.54 28.07 -20.24
N ILE A 584 -29.21 26.95 -20.88
CA ILE A 584 -28.00 26.83 -21.71
C ILE A 584 -28.07 27.82 -22.89
N ALA A 585 -29.22 27.95 -23.54
CA ALA A 585 -29.41 28.87 -24.67
C ALA A 585 -29.34 30.35 -24.24
N ALA A 586 -29.81 30.69 -23.04
CA ALA A 586 -29.67 32.03 -22.48
C ALA A 586 -28.20 32.36 -22.16
N GLU A 587 -27.45 31.41 -21.61
CA GLU A 587 -26.02 31.56 -21.34
C GLU A 587 -25.19 31.71 -22.61
N ILE A 588 -25.45 30.90 -23.65
CA ILE A 588 -24.78 31.04 -24.95
C ILE A 588 -24.97 32.44 -25.50
N ARG A 589 -26.21 32.97 -25.44
CA ARG A 589 -26.51 34.34 -25.88
C ARG A 589 -25.80 35.40 -25.04
N ASP A 590 -25.67 35.20 -23.73
CA ASP A 590 -24.94 36.14 -22.86
C ASP A 590 -23.43 36.11 -23.14
N MET A 591 -22.87 34.91 -23.37
CA MET A 591 -21.48 34.72 -23.81
C MET A 591 -21.23 35.38 -25.18
N GLU A 592 -22.13 35.23 -26.14
CA GLU A 592 -22.06 35.89 -27.45
C GLU A 592 -22.05 37.41 -27.30
N LYS A 593 -22.88 37.97 -26.43
CA LYS A 593 -22.89 39.42 -26.14
C LYS A 593 -21.56 39.89 -25.57
N ARG A 594 -21.02 39.20 -24.56
CA ARG A 594 -19.71 39.53 -23.96
C ARG A 594 -18.58 39.42 -24.98
N PHE A 595 -18.63 38.40 -25.85
CA PHE A 595 -17.65 38.22 -26.92
C PHE A 595 -17.70 39.39 -27.92
N VAL A 596 -18.90 39.83 -28.31
CA VAL A 596 -19.08 41.00 -29.18
C VAL A 596 -18.60 42.29 -28.51
N GLU A 597 -18.82 42.48 -27.21
CA GLU A 597 -18.28 43.61 -26.45
C GLU A 597 -16.74 43.60 -26.37
N LEU A 598 -16.13 42.44 -26.11
CA LEU A 598 -14.68 42.27 -26.14
C LEU A 598 -14.08 42.61 -27.51
N MET A 599 -14.73 42.16 -28.60
CA MET A 599 -14.31 42.46 -29.97
C MET A 599 -14.39 43.94 -30.32
N LYS A 600 -15.33 44.70 -29.75
CA LYS A 600 -15.42 46.16 -29.93
C LYS A 600 -14.22 46.90 -29.31
N GLY A 601 -13.58 46.33 -28.29
CA GLY A 601 -12.36 46.90 -27.68
C GLY A 601 -11.06 46.60 -28.44
N VAL A 602 -11.08 45.67 -29.40
CA VAL A 602 -9.90 45.26 -30.20
C VAL A 602 -9.86 45.96 -31.56
N VAL A 603 -10.94 46.65 -31.95
CA VAL A 603 -10.99 47.47 -33.16
C VAL A 603 -10.86 48.95 -32.79
N VAL A 604 -9.63 49.39 -32.53
CA VAL A 604 -9.18 50.79 -32.68
C VAL A 604 -7.85 50.79 -33.39
#